data_AF-A0A814BPZ1-F1
#
_entry.id   AF-A0A814BPZ1-F1
#
_cell.length_a   1.000
_cell.length_b   1.000
_cell.length_c   1.000
_cell.angle_alpha   90.00
_cell.angle_beta   90.00
_cell.angle_gamma   90.00
#
_symmetry.space_group_name_H-M   'P 1'
#
loop_
_entity.id
_entity.type
_entity.pdbx_description
1 polymer ?
#
loop_
_entity_poly.entity_id
_entity_poly.type
_entity_poly.pdbx_seq_one_letter_code
_entity_poly.pdbx_strand_id
1 'polypeptide(L)'
;RTTEHIEKVREMENSILARDKVIHELRLRLPTTTILDSDKLISDVMTRPDDYSRLTAVRAAQSTIDSLQARIIQKEESIRKYQEMLKEARDDLNTQTRQHEEEIQLLNEQLQNKRDLDFIRFKEFVERGGNPAHFNGVPTSFELARIRELEENVAVQENTIAHLNEKLREARREAETWKARLTQKMEQFKHDRENDKTNYGKIVNQLNREIELHRSQLQGQQAKFEQMNDFENLQKSSPSKAIKNLPTGTSSKEKDPEFIRALADIRSDMVKIAEGNLKAMNEEDKQSLSIQALITNKTAQLQEKIDDYEGQIQNLKR
;
A
#
# COMPACT_ATOMS: atom_id res chain seq x y z
N ARG A 1 0.56 -45.61 9.45
CA ARG A 1 0.90 -44.31 8.83
C ARG A 1 0.82 -44.38 7.30
N THR A 2 1.53 -45.30 6.63
CA THR A 2 1.43 -45.44 5.15
C THR A 2 0.07 -45.94 4.66
N THR A 3 -0.55 -46.89 5.34
CA THR A 3 -1.90 -47.41 5.00
C THR A 3 -3.00 -46.36 5.12
N GLU A 4 -2.93 -45.54 6.16
CA GLU A 4 -3.88 -44.47 6.46
C GLU A 4 -3.81 -43.32 5.43
N HIS A 5 -2.63 -43.06 4.84
CA HIS A 5 -2.49 -42.11 3.74
C HIS A 5 -3.05 -42.65 2.43
N ILE A 6 -2.86 -43.94 2.15
CA ILE A 6 -3.42 -44.59 0.95
C ILE A 6 -4.95 -44.58 0.99
N GLU A 7 -5.53 -44.84 2.17
CA GLU A 7 -6.98 -44.84 2.35
C GLU A 7 -7.58 -43.44 2.16
N LYS A 8 -6.95 -42.40 2.71
CA LYS A 8 -7.34 -41.00 2.49
C LYS A 8 -7.25 -40.57 1.03
N VAL A 9 -6.21 -40.99 0.30
CA VAL A 9 -6.09 -40.71 -1.15
C VAL A 9 -7.23 -41.37 -1.91
N ARG A 10 -7.55 -42.62 -1.59
CA ARG A 10 -8.64 -43.36 -2.24
C ARG A 10 -10.02 -42.75 -1.98
N GLU A 11 -10.27 -42.26 -0.77
CA GLU A 11 -11.49 -41.51 -0.45
C GLU A 11 -11.59 -40.19 -1.23
N MET A 12 -10.47 -39.46 -1.37
CA MET A 12 -10.43 -38.24 -2.17
C MET A 12 -10.67 -38.52 -3.66
N GLU A 13 -10.05 -39.56 -4.22
CA GLU A 13 -10.27 -39.99 -5.61
C GLU A 13 -11.74 -40.35 -5.87
N ASN A 14 -12.35 -41.13 -4.97
CA ASN A 14 -13.77 -41.48 -5.07
C ASN A 14 -14.68 -40.25 -4.98
N SER A 15 -14.35 -39.27 -4.13
CA SER A 15 -15.10 -38.02 -4.03
C SER A 15 -14.96 -37.16 -5.30
N ILE A 16 -13.80 -37.15 -5.96
CA ILE A 16 -13.60 -36.40 -7.20
C ILE A 16 -14.41 -37.04 -8.33
N LEU A 17 -14.34 -38.36 -8.48
CA LEU A 17 -15.11 -39.10 -9.49
C LEU A 17 -16.63 -38.93 -9.31
N ALA A 18 -17.11 -38.91 -8.06
CA ALA A 18 -18.52 -38.66 -7.78
C ALA A 18 -18.95 -37.24 -8.20
N ARG A 19 -18.10 -36.23 -7.97
CA ARG A 19 -18.36 -34.84 -8.39
C ARG A 19 -18.36 -34.71 -9.91
N ASP A 20 -17.41 -35.35 -10.59
CA ASP A 20 -17.34 -35.33 -12.06
C ASP A 20 -18.56 -35.97 -12.70
N LYS A 21 -19.10 -37.05 -12.10
CA LYS A 21 -20.35 -37.67 -12.56
C LYS A 21 -21.54 -36.72 -12.43
N VAL A 22 -21.65 -36.01 -11.30
CA VAL A 22 -22.70 -34.99 -11.10
C VAL A 22 -22.55 -33.83 -12.07
N ILE A 23 -21.32 -33.35 -12.32
CA ILE A 23 -21.05 -32.29 -13.30
C ILE A 23 -21.44 -32.76 -14.71
N HIS A 24 -21.13 -34.00 -15.07
CA HIS A 24 -21.49 -34.57 -16.37
C HIS A 24 -23.01 -34.69 -16.55
N GLU A 25 -23.73 -35.17 -15.52
CA GLU A 25 -25.20 -35.23 -15.53
C GLU A 25 -25.83 -33.83 -15.60
N LEU A 26 -25.27 -32.83 -14.90
CA LEU A 26 -25.71 -31.44 -14.99
C LEU A 26 -25.45 -30.83 -16.37
N ARG A 27 -24.32 -31.18 -17.00
CA ARG A 27 -23.96 -30.73 -18.36
C ARG A 27 -24.88 -31.33 -19.42
N LEU A 28 -25.30 -32.58 -19.24
CA LEU A 28 -26.31 -33.23 -20.10
C LEU A 28 -27.72 -32.66 -19.89
N ARG A 29 -28.03 -32.18 -18.67
CA ARG A 29 -29.31 -31.53 -18.35
C ARG A 29 -29.37 -30.05 -18.73
N LEU A 30 -28.23 -29.41 -19.04
CA LEU A 30 -28.23 -28.07 -19.63
C LEU A 30 -28.66 -28.19 -21.10
N PRO A 31 -29.78 -27.57 -21.51
CA PRO A 31 -30.15 -27.56 -22.92
C PRO A 31 -29.14 -26.70 -23.68
N THR A 32 -28.36 -27.30 -24.58
CA THR A 32 -27.42 -26.61 -25.48
C THR A 32 -28.10 -25.62 -26.45
N THR A 33 -29.44 -25.56 -26.45
CA THR A 33 -30.25 -24.67 -27.27
C THR A 33 -30.51 -23.30 -26.64
N THR A 34 -30.28 -23.11 -25.33
CA THR A 34 -30.67 -21.85 -24.67
C THR A 34 -29.86 -20.64 -25.13
N ILE A 35 -28.63 -20.81 -25.61
CA ILE A 35 -27.81 -19.68 -26.10
C ILE A 35 -28.42 -19.07 -27.37
N LEU A 36 -29.03 -19.88 -28.25
CA LEU A 36 -29.72 -19.43 -29.48
C LEU A 36 -31.15 -18.91 -29.24
N ASP A 37 -31.78 -19.26 -28.11
CA ASP A 37 -33.11 -18.75 -27.74
C ASP A 37 -33.06 -17.46 -26.90
N SER A 38 -31.91 -17.11 -26.31
CA SER A 38 -31.73 -15.86 -25.55
C SER A 38 -32.06 -14.63 -26.39
N ASP A 39 -31.59 -14.59 -27.64
CA ASP A 39 -31.81 -13.45 -28.55
C ASP A 39 -33.28 -13.31 -28.97
N LYS A 40 -33.99 -14.44 -29.12
CA LYS A 40 -35.44 -14.43 -29.39
C LYS A 40 -36.25 -14.01 -28.17
N LEU A 41 -35.88 -14.46 -26.97
CA LEU A 41 -36.49 -14.03 -25.71
C LEU A 41 -36.28 -12.53 -25.45
N ILE A 42 -35.10 -11.99 -25.78
CA ILE A 42 -34.80 -10.56 -25.71
C ILE A 42 -35.65 -9.77 -26.70
N SER A 43 -35.82 -10.27 -27.94
CA SER A 43 -36.67 -9.57 -28.93
C SER A 43 -38.16 -9.59 -28.57
N ASP A 44 -38.65 -10.69 -27.98
CA ASP A 44 -40.05 -10.82 -27.59
C ASP A 44 -40.41 -9.89 -26.41
N VAL A 45 -39.48 -9.73 -25.46
CA VAL A 45 -39.61 -8.78 -24.33
C VAL A 45 -39.53 -7.32 -24.77
N MET A 46 -38.84 -7.01 -25.88
CA MET A 46 -38.76 -5.63 -26.43
C MET A 46 -40.08 -5.10 -27.02
N THR A 47 -41.10 -5.95 -27.22
CA THR A 47 -42.40 -5.55 -27.79
C THR A 47 -43.42 -5.07 -26.76
N ARG A 48 -43.13 -5.19 -25.45
CA ARG A 48 -44.04 -4.81 -24.36
C ARG A 48 -43.44 -3.70 -23.48
N PRO A 49 -44.10 -2.53 -23.37
CA PRO A 49 -43.53 -1.35 -22.69
C PRO A 49 -43.37 -1.49 -21.16
N ASP A 50 -44.05 -2.44 -20.52
CA ASP A 50 -44.01 -2.65 -19.06
C ASP A 50 -42.86 -3.55 -18.55
N ASP A 51 -42.09 -4.20 -19.44
CA ASP A 51 -41.08 -5.21 -19.07
C ASP A 51 -39.62 -4.69 -19.08
N TYR A 52 -39.39 -3.37 -19.16
CA TYR A 52 -38.04 -2.78 -19.23
C TYR A 52 -37.15 -3.13 -18.03
N SER A 53 -37.74 -3.28 -16.83
CA SER A 53 -37.04 -3.73 -15.62
C SER A 53 -36.65 -5.21 -15.67
N ARG A 54 -37.41 -6.05 -16.36
CA ARG A 54 -37.07 -7.47 -16.57
C ARG A 54 -36.00 -7.61 -17.64
N LEU A 55 -36.08 -6.83 -18.72
CA LEU A 55 -35.09 -6.81 -19.78
C LEU A 55 -33.71 -6.40 -19.28
N THR A 56 -33.64 -5.37 -18.43
CA THR A 56 -32.40 -4.94 -17.78
C THR A 56 -31.84 -6.00 -16.83
N ALA A 57 -32.69 -6.69 -16.07
CA ALA A 57 -32.28 -7.82 -15.23
C ALA A 57 -31.76 -9.01 -16.05
N VAL A 58 -32.41 -9.36 -17.16
CA VAL A 58 -31.97 -10.43 -18.07
C VAL A 58 -30.63 -10.07 -18.73
N ARG A 59 -30.46 -8.83 -19.19
CA ARG A 59 -29.19 -8.36 -19.75
C ARG A 59 -28.06 -8.36 -18.70
N ALA A 60 -28.35 -7.97 -17.46
CA ALA A 60 -27.39 -8.04 -16.36
C ALA A 60 -27.00 -9.49 -16.03
N ALA A 61 -27.98 -10.41 -16.03
CA ALA A 61 -27.73 -11.84 -15.86
C ALA A 61 -26.87 -12.41 -17.00
N GLN A 62 -27.16 -12.05 -18.25
CA GLN A 62 -26.37 -12.49 -19.41
C GLN A 62 -24.93 -11.97 -19.31
N SER A 63 -24.73 -10.69 -19.00
CA SER A 63 -23.39 -10.14 -18.79
C SER A 63 -22.63 -10.82 -17.65
N THR A 64 -23.35 -11.22 -16.59
CA THR A 64 -22.77 -11.99 -15.48
C THR A 64 -22.38 -13.40 -15.93
N ILE A 65 -23.22 -14.06 -16.72
CA ILE A 65 -22.95 -15.38 -17.30
C ILE A 65 -21.71 -15.31 -18.21
N ASP A 66 -21.63 -14.33 -19.10
CA ASP A 66 -20.49 -14.15 -20.00
C ASP A 66 -19.20 -13.90 -19.21
N SER A 67 -19.26 -13.09 -18.16
CA SER A 67 -18.12 -12.86 -17.24
C SER A 67 -17.68 -14.13 -16.52
N LEU A 68 -18.63 -14.95 -16.06
CA LEU A 68 -18.34 -16.23 -15.42
C LEU A 68 -17.76 -17.24 -16.42
N GLN A 69 -18.28 -17.29 -17.65
CA GLN A 69 -17.74 -18.14 -18.72
C GLN A 69 -16.30 -17.75 -19.09
N ALA A 70 -16.02 -16.46 -19.25
CA ALA A 70 -14.67 -15.97 -19.48
C ALA A 70 -13.71 -16.35 -18.34
N ARG A 71 -14.17 -16.26 -17.08
CA ARG A 71 -13.40 -16.69 -15.91
C ARG A 71 -13.15 -18.20 -15.89
N ILE A 72 -14.12 -19.00 -16.32
CA ILE A 72 -13.97 -20.46 -16.43
C ILE A 72 -12.92 -20.80 -17.49
N ILE A 73 -12.99 -20.19 -18.68
CA ILE A 73 -12.01 -20.40 -19.75
C ILE A 73 -10.59 -20.04 -19.27
N GLN A 74 -10.43 -18.89 -18.62
CA GLN A 74 -9.14 -18.48 -18.06
C GLN A 74 -8.62 -19.48 -17.01
N LYS A 75 -9.52 -20.01 -16.17
CA LYS A 75 -9.15 -21.06 -15.19
C LYS A 75 -8.75 -22.35 -15.88
N GLU A 76 -9.47 -22.80 -16.91
CA GLU A 76 -9.14 -24.00 -17.68
C GLU A 76 -7.79 -23.87 -18.41
N GLU A 77 -7.47 -22.70 -18.96
CA GLU A 77 -6.15 -22.41 -19.52
C GLU A 77 -5.05 -22.46 -18.46
N SER A 78 -5.31 -21.88 -17.27
CA SER A 78 -4.34 -21.94 -16.18
C SER A 78 -4.10 -23.37 -15.70
N ILE A 79 -5.16 -24.19 -15.58
CA ILE A 79 -5.05 -25.60 -15.21
C ILE A 79 -4.27 -26.37 -16.26
N ARG A 80 -4.52 -26.14 -17.55
CA ARG A 80 -3.74 -26.76 -18.64
C ARG A 80 -2.26 -26.44 -18.54
N LYS A 81 -1.88 -25.18 -18.28
CA LYS A 81 -0.48 -24.79 -18.06
C LYS A 81 0.13 -25.50 -16.86
N TYR A 82 -0.59 -25.58 -15.74
CA TYR A 82 -0.11 -26.32 -14.56
C TYR A 82 0.05 -27.82 -14.84
N GLN A 83 -0.85 -28.42 -15.61
CA GLN A 83 -0.73 -29.83 -16.02
C GLN A 83 0.48 -30.06 -16.92
N GLU A 84 0.77 -29.15 -17.85
CA GLU A 84 1.93 -29.21 -18.73
C GLU A 84 3.24 -29.07 -17.93
N MET A 85 3.35 -28.08 -17.04
CA MET A 85 4.51 -27.95 -16.15
C MET A 85 4.70 -29.16 -15.23
N LEU A 86 3.60 -29.76 -14.74
CA LEU A 86 3.69 -31.00 -13.95
C LEU A 86 4.16 -32.19 -14.78
N LYS A 87 3.80 -32.25 -16.06
CA LYS A 87 4.27 -33.29 -16.97
C LYS A 87 5.77 -33.09 -17.26
N GLU A 88 6.18 -31.88 -17.60
CA GLU A 88 7.58 -31.52 -17.82
C GLU A 88 8.43 -31.85 -16.59
N ALA A 89 8.00 -31.44 -15.39
CA ALA A 89 8.72 -31.76 -14.15
C ALA A 89 8.82 -33.28 -13.88
N ARG A 90 7.83 -34.07 -14.29
CA ARG A 90 7.89 -35.54 -14.19
C ARG A 90 8.85 -36.14 -15.22
N ASP A 91 8.83 -35.63 -16.44
CA ASP A 91 9.72 -36.08 -17.51
C ASP A 91 11.18 -35.72 -17.15
N ASP A 92 11.43 -34.53 -16.61
CA ASP A 92 12.73 -34.11 -16.08
C ASP A 92 13.19 -35.01 -14.93
N LEU A 93 12.31 -35.31 -13.97
CA LEU A 93 12.63 -36.22 -12.88
C LEU A 93 12.97 -37.63 -13.40
N ASN A 94 12.23 -38.13 -14.38
CA ASN A 94 12.49 -39.44 -14.99
C ASN A 94 13.82 -39.46 -15.75
N THR A 95 14.15 -38.40 -16.51
CA THR A 95 15.43 -38.32 -17.20
C THR A 95 16.60 -38.23 -16.22
N GLN A 96 16.45 -37.44 -15.16
CA GLN A 96 17.47 -37.34 -14.11
C GLN A 96 17.62 -38.68 -13.36
N THR A 97 16.52 -39.36 -13.05
CA THR A 97 16.56 -40.69 -12.40
C THR A 97 17.28 -41.70 -13.29
N ARG A 98 17.00 -41.70 -14.59
CA ARG A 98 17.67 -42.58 -15.55
C ARG A 98 19.17 -42.28 -15.65
N GLN A 99 19.56 -41.01 -15.68
CA GLN A 99 20.98 -40.62 -15.65
C GLN A 99 21.67 -41.13 -14.39
N HIS A 100 21.04 -40.98 -13.22
CA HIS A 100 21.58 -41.52 -11.97
C HIS A 100 21.68 -43.05 -11.98
N GLU A 101 20.71 -43.76 -12.56
CA GLU A 101 20.77 -45.20 -12.72
C GLU A 101 21.94 -45.63 -13.63
N GLU A 102 22.15 -44.93 -14.74
CA GLU A 102 23.28 -45.17 -15.66
C GLU A 102 24.64 -44.87 -14.98
N GLU A 103 24.75 -43.79 -14.20
CA GLU A 103 25.94 -43.47 -13.41
C GLU A 103 26.23 -44.53 -12.33
N ILE A 104 25.20 -45.01 -11.62
CA ILE A 104 25.34 -46.08 -10.62
C ILE A 104 25.83 -47.37 -11.27
N GLN A 105 25.32 -47.72 -12.45
CA GLN A 105 25.78 -48.89 -13.20
C GLN A 105 27.27 -48.74 -13.58
N LEU A 106 27.65 -47.60 -14.14
CA LEU A 106 29.05 -47.32 -14.51
C LEU A 106 29.99 -47.39 -13.30
N LEU A 107 29.59 -46.80 -12.16
CA LEU A 107 30.38 -46.85 -10.93
C LEU A 107 30.52 -48.27 -10.39
N ASN A 108 29.47 -49.08 -10.46
CA ASN A 108 29.52 -50.48 -10.06
C ASN A 108 30.48 -51.29 -10.95
N GLU A 109 30.46 -51.07 -12.27
CA GLU A 109 31.41 -51.69 -13.20
C GLU A 109 32.85 -51.27 -12.88
N GLN A 110 33.09 -49.98 -12.63
CA GLN A 110 34.42 -49.49 -12.24
C GLN A 110 34.90 -50.09 -10.91
N LEU A 111 34.01 -50.23 -9.92
CA LEU A 111 34.33 -50.88 -8.65
C LEU A 111 34.64 -52.36 -8.83
N GLN A 112 33.89 -53.07 -9.68
CA GLN A 112 34.15 -54.47 -9.98
C GLN A 112 35.50 -54.65 -10.68
N ASN A 113 35.78 -53.86 -11.70
CA ASN A 113 37.07 -53.85 -12.39
C ASN A 113 38.23 -53.57 -11.43
N LYS A 114 38.06 -52.63 -10.49
CA LYS A 114 39.06 -52.34 -9.46
C LYS A 114 39.26 -53.51 -8.51
N ARG A 115 38.18 -54.16 -8.03
CA ARG A 115 38.29 -55.37 -7.19
C ARG A 115 39.02 -56.49 -7.92
N ASP A 116 38.75 -56.71 -9.20
CA ASP A 116 39.41 -57.73 -10.00
C ASP A 116 40.91 -57.42 -10.16
N LEU A 117 41.27 -56.15 -10.39
CA LEU A 117 42.67 -55.70 -10.43
C LEU A 117 43.36 -55.85 -9.07
N ASP A 118 42.70 -55.48 -7.99
CA ASP A 118 43.25 -55.62 -6.63
C ASP A 118 43.42 -57.09 -6.26
N PHE A 119 42.51 -57.96 -6.70
CA PHE A 119 42.61 -59.41 -6.54
C PHE A 119 43.80 -59.99 -7.32
N ILE A 120 44.02 -59.54 -8.57
CA ILE A 120 45.20 -59.94 -9.36
C ILE A 120 46.49 -59.51 -8.64
N ARG A 121 46.56 -58.26 -8.16
CA ARG A 121 47.73 -57.76 -7.42
C ARG A 121 47.95 -58.51 -6.11
N PHE A 122 46.88 -58.85 -5.39
CA PHE A 122 46.95 -59.66 -4.19
C PHE A 122 47.52 -61.04 -4.49
N LYS A 123 47.01 -61.69 -5.55
CA LYS A 123 47.52 -62.99 -6.00
C LYS A 123 49.01 -62.92 -6.34
N GLU A 124 49.43 -61.94 -7.14
CA GLU A 124 50.85 -61.73 -7.47
C GLU A 124 51.71 -61.49 -6.22
N PHE A 125 51.21 -60.72 -5.24
CA PHE A 125 51.92 -60.46 -3.99
C PHE A 125 52.12 -61.72 -3.16
N VAL A 126 51.09 -62.57 -3.05
CA VAL A 126 51.18 -63.87 -2.35
C VAL A 126 52.12 -64.82 -3.09
N GLU A 127 52.06 -64.89 -4.42
CA GLU A 127 52.95 -65.72 -5.24
C GLU A 127 54.43 -65.32 -5.11
N ARG A 128 54.71 -64.05 -4.84
CA ARG A 128 56.07 -63.54 -4.55
C ARG A 128 56.54 -63.78 -3.11
N GLY A 129 55.76 -64.51 -2.30
CA GLY A 129 56.11 -64.83 -0.91
C GLY A 129 55.71 -63.74 0.10
N GLY A 130 54.88 -62.78 -0.29
CA GLY A 130 54.31 -61.79 0.62
C GLY A 130 53.34 -62.43 1.62
N ASN A 131 53.39 -62.00 2.89
CA ASN A 131 52.43 -62.45 3.89
C ASN A 131 51.04 -61.83 3.60
N PRO A 132 49.98 -62.62 3.37
CA PRO A 132 48.62 -62.12 3.09
C PRO A 132 48.11 -61.09 4.10
N ALA A 133 48.51 -61.21 5.37
CA ALA A 133 48.11 -60.32 6.45
C ALA A 133 48.70 -58.89 6.35
N HIS A 134 49.68 -58.68 5.46
CA HIS A 134 50.33 -57.38 5.23
C HIS A 134 50.01 -56.77 3.87
N PHE A 135 49.04 -57.34 3.12
CA PHE A 135 48.58 -56.73 1.88
C PHE A 135 47.67 -55.54 2.17
N ASN A 136 48.28 -54.37 2.31
CA ASN A 136 47.59 -53.09 2.22
C ASN A 136 47.82 -52.59 0.80
N GLY A 137 46.83 -52.74 -0.07
CA GLY A 137 46.91 -52.27 -1.46
C GLY A 137 47.50 -50.86 -1.51
N VAL A 138 48.56 -50.66 -2.29
CA VAL A 138 49.19 -49.34 -2.42
C VAL A 138 48.23 -48.45 -3.21
N PRO A 139 47.80 -47.29 -2.67
CA PRO A 139 46.97 -46.35 -3.42
C PRO A 139 47.64 -46.06 -4.76
N THR A 140 46.91 -46.29 -5.83
CA THR A 140 47.39 -46.00 -7.18
C THR A 140 47.65 -44.51 -7.32
N SER A 141 48.63 -44.14 -8.16
CA SER A 141 48.95 -42.74 -8.46
C SER A 141 47.70 -41.94 -8.88
N PHE A 142 46.73 -42.59 -9.56
CA PHE A 142 45.44 -42.01 -9.91
C PHE A 142 44.58 -41.65 -8.70
N GLU A 143 44.49 -42.52 -7.69
CA GLU A 143 43.71 -42.25 -6.48
C GLU A 143 44.32 -41.10 -5.68
N LEU A 144 45.65 -41.03 -5.60
CA LEU A 144 46.35 -39.92 -4.96
C LEU A 144 46.15 -38.61 -5.74
N ALA A 145 46.16 -38.65 -7.07
CA ALA A 145 45.87 -37.47 -7.90
C ALA A 145 44.42 -37.01 -7.72
N ARG A 146 43.47 -37.95 -7.65
CA ARG A 146 42.05 -37.65 -7.42
C ARG A 146 41.81 -37.04 -6.04
N ILE A 147 42.49 -37.53 -5.00
CA ILE A 147 42.41 -36.93 -3.65
C ILE A 147 42.92 -35.49 -3.68
N ARG A 148 44.05 -35.21 -4.33
CA ARG A 148 44.57 -33.84 -4.45
C ARG A 148 43.62 -32.91 -5.20
N GLU A 149 43.01 -33.37 -6.28
CA GLU A 149 42.00 -32.61 -7.02
C GLU A 149 40.77 -32.31 -6.14
N LEU A 150 40.32 -33.29 -5.36
CA LEU A 150 39.21 -33.08 -4.41
C LEU A 150 39.60 -32.10 -3.31
N GLU A 151 40.81 -32.16 -2.78
CA GLU A 151 41.33 -31.20 -1.78
C GLU A 151 41.37 -29.77 -2.35
N GLU A 152 41.83 -29.59 -3.60
CA GLU A 152 41.82 -28.29 -4.28
C GLU A 152 40.39 -27.78 -4.50
N ASN A 153 39.49 -28.64 -4.97
CA ASN A 153 38.09 -28.29 -5.17
C ASN A 153 37.40 -27.88 -3.86
N VAL A 154 37.70 -28.57 -2.75
CA VAL A 154 37.18 -28.20 -1.42
C VAL A 154 37.71 -26.81 -1.02
N ALA A 155 39.00 -26.53 -1.20
CA ALA A 155 39.57 -25.22 -0.88
C ALA A 155 38.93 -24.09 -1.72
N VAL A 156 38.66 -24.34 -3.01
CA VAL A 156 37.95 -23.38 -3.87
C VAL A 156 36.51 -23.18 -3.37
N GLN A 157 35.80 -24.26 -3.07
CA GLN A 157 34.43 -24.19 -2.55
C GLN A 157 34.35 -23.41 -1.24
N GLU A 158 35.24 -23.67 -0.28
CA GLU A 158 35.31 -22.94 0.98
C GLU A 158 35.51 -21.43 0.76
N ASN A 159 36.42 -21.05 -0.16
CA ASN A 159 36.63 -19.65 -0.52
C ASN A 159 35.38 -19.02 -1.17
N THR A 160 34.69 -19.75 -2.05
CA THR A 160 33.46 -19.25 -2.66
C THR A 160 32.34 -19.09 -1.65
N ILE A 161 32.20 -20.02 -0.70
CA ILE A 161 31.21 -19.96 0.38
C ILE A 161 31.51 -18.77 1.29
N ALA A 162 32.78 -18.54 1.65
CA ALA A 162 33.19 -17.38 2.45
C ALA A 162 32.83 -16.06 1.76
N HIS A 163 33.13 -15.94 0.47
CA HIS A 163 32.79 -14.75 -0.32
C HIS A 163 31.26 -14.56 -0.47
N LEU A 164 30.50 -15.63 -0.73
CA LEU A 164 29.04 -15.57 -0.79
C LEU A 164 28.42 -15.19 0.55
N ASN A 165 28.98 -15.67 1.66
CA ASN A 165 28.53 -15.30 2.99
C ASN A 165 28.77 -13.82 3.30
N GLU A 166 29.90 -13.23 2.88
CA GLU A 166 30.10 -11.79 3.05
C GLU A 166 29.13 -10.98 2.20
N LYS A 167 28.91 -11.36 0.92
CA LYS A 167 27.88 -10.73 0.07
C LYS A 167 26.49 -10.82 0.68
N LEU A 168 26.13 -11.97 1.27
CA LEU A 168 24.86 -12.14 1.97
C LEU A 168 24.78 -11.23 3.19
N ARG A 169 25.88 -11.06 3.92
CA ARG A 169 25.94 -10.16 5.09
C ARG A 169 25.77 -8.70 4.68
N GLU A 170 26.42 -8.28 3.61
CA GLU A 170 26.27 -6.94 3.03
C GLU A 170 24.82 -6.69 2.57
N ALA A 171 24.24 -7.61 1.80
CA ALA A 171 22.86 -7.51 1.35
C ALA A 171 21.86 -7.45 2.52
N ARG A 172 22.10 -8.22 3.61
CA ARG A 172 21.28 -8.15 4.83
C ARG A 172 21.41 -6.79 5.52
N ARG A 173 22.63 -6.24 5.62
CA ARG A 173 22.83 -4.90 6.20
C ARG A 173 22.11 -3.85 5.38
N GLU A 174 22.20 -3.92 4.05
CA GLU A 174 21.50 -3.00 3.16
C GLU A 174 19.98 -3.13 3.28
N ALA A 175 19.45 -4.35 3.37
CA ALA A 175 18.03 -4.57 3.59
C ALA A 175 17.54 -3.94 4.91
N GLU A 176 18.31 -4.07 6.00
CA GLU A 176 17.97 -3.44 7.28
C GLU A 176 18.07 -1.91 7.23
N THR A 177 19.04 -1.32 6.51
CA THR A 177 19.11 0.13 6.34
C THR A 177 17.92 0.66 5.53
N TRP A 178 17.52 -0.03 4.45
CA TRP A 178 16.34 0.32 3.67
C TRP A 178 15.06 0.21 4.50
N LYS A 179 14.93 -0.83 5.31
CA LYS A 179 13.79 -1.01 6.23
C LYS A 179 13.73 0.09 7.29
N ALA A 180 14.86 0.48 7.88
CA ALA A 180 14.94 1.60 8.82
C ALA A 180 14.56 2.92 8.15
N ARG A 181 15.05 3.18 6.93
CA ARG A 181 14.71 4.38 6.17
C ARG A 181 13.23 4.44 5.80
N LEU A 182 12.65 3.32 5.39
CA LEU A 182 11.23 3.22 5.04
C LEU A 182 10.33 3.45 6.25
N THR A 183 10.65 2.84 7.40
CA THR A 183 9.89 3.02 8.64
C THR A 183 9.95 4.47 9.12
N GLN A 184 11.13 5.10 9.07
CA GLN A 184 11.27 6.53 9.38
C GLN A 184 10.43 7.40 8.43
N LYS A 185 10.47 7.14 7.12
CA LYS A 185 9.68 7.89 6.13
C LYS A 185 8.18 7.70 6.31
N MET A 186 7.74 6.49 6.63
CA MET A 186 6.35 6.20 6.92
C MET A 186 5.85 6.97 8.15
N GLU A 187 6.68 7.04 9.20
CA GLU A 187 6.33 7.79 10.41
C GLU A 187 6.29 9.31 10.15
N GLN A 188 7.23 9.83 9.35
CA GLN A 188 7.18 11.21 8.87
C GLN A 188 5.88 11.50 8.11
N PHE A 189 5.50 10.66 7.15
CA PHE A 189 4.26 10.88 6.40
C PHE A 189 3.00 10.77 7.26
N LYS A 190 2.99 9.90 8.27
CA LYS A 190 1.88 9.85 9.24
C LYS A 190 1.80 11.13 10.06
N HIS A 191 2.94 11.61 10.53
CA HIS A 191 3.02 12.85 11.31
C HIS A 191 2.58 14.06 10.48
N ASP A 192 3.10 14.21 9.26
CA ASP A 192 2.74 15.28 8.35
C ASP A 192 1.25 15.24 8.01
N ARG A 193 0.69 14.05 7.73
CA ARG A 193 -0.73 13.86 7.47
C ARG A 193 -1.61 14.27 8.66
N GLU A 194 -1.21 13.94 9.89
CA GLU A 194 -1.95 14.34 11.08
C GLU A 194 -1.84 15.85 11.32
N ASN A 195 -0.66 16.44 11.11
CA ASN A 195 -0.47 17.89 11.16
C ASN A 195 -1.37 18.60 10.15
N ASP A 196 -1.40 18.15 8.90
CA ASP A 196 -2.27 18.71 7.86
C ASP A 196 -3.74 18.57 8.24
N LYS A 197 -4.15 17.39 8.71
CA LYS A 197 -5.53 17.17 9.17
C LYS A 197 -5.93 18.10 10.31
N THR A 198 -5.05 18.31 11.29
CA THR A 198 -5.33 19.25 12.39
C THR A 198 -5.36 20.70 11.91
N ASN A 199 -4.49 21.08 10.98
CA ASN A 199 -4.46 22.43 10.39
C ASN A 199 -5.72 22.69 9.56
N TYR A 200 -6.12 21.76 8.68
CA TYR A 200 -7.38 21.85 7.96
C TYR A 200 -8.57 21.89 8.92
N GLY A 201 -8.56 21.10 9.98
CA GLY A 201 -9.59 21.17 11.03
C GLY A 201 -9.70 22.55 11.69
N LYS A 202 -8.57 23.21 11.98
CA LYS A 202 -8.55 24.58 12.51
C LYS A 202 -9.13 25.58 11.50
N ILE A 203 -8.73 25.50 10.23
CA ILE A 203 -9.21 26.39 9.17
C ILE A 203 -10.72 26.24 8.97
N VAL A 204 -11.21 25.00 8.87
CA VAL A 204 -12.65 24.71 8.75
C VAL A 204 -13.43 25.27 9.95
N ASN A 205 -12.92 25.10 11.16
CA ASN A 205 -13.55 25.64 12.36
C ASN A 205 -13.58 27.16 12.38
N GLN A 206 -12.51 27.82 11.91
CA GLN A 206 -12.47 29.28 11.79
C GLN A 206 -13.49 29.79 10.77
N LEU A 207 -13.52 29.19 9.57
CA LEU A 207 -14.49 29.55 8.53
C LEU A 207 -15.94 29.34 9.01
N ASN A 208 -16.21 28.26 9.75
CA ASN A 208 -17.53 28.04 10.32
C ASN A 208 -17.93 29.14 11.33
N ARG A 209 -17.00 29.61 12.17
CA ARG A 209 -17.25 30.73 13.07
C ARG A 209 -17.51 32.04 12.32
N GLU A 210 -16.77 32.30 11.25
CA GLU A 210 -16.99 33.48 10.40
C GLU A 210 -18.35 33.41 9.70
N ILE A 211 -18.76 32.24 9.19
CA ILE A 211 -20.09 32.01 8.60
C ILE A 211 -21.18 32.25 9.65
N GLU A 212 -21.03 31.74 10.87
CA GLU A 212 -22.00 31.95 11.95
C GLU A 212 -22.10 33.42 12.35
N LEU A 213 -20.97 34.12 12.44
CA LEU A 213 -20.92 35.56 12.71
C LEU A 213 -21.66 36.35 11.62
N HIS A 214 -21.36 36.08 10.35
CA HIS A 214 -22.03 36.74 9.22
C HIS A 214 -23.53 36.42 9.16
N ARG A 215 -23.94 35.18 9.46
CA ARG A 215 -25.36 34.82 9.56
C ARG A 215 -26.07 35.61 10.66
N SER A 216 -25.45 35.75 11.84
CA SER A 216 -25.99 36.54 12.95
C SER A 216 -26.08 38.03 12.59
N GLN A 217 -25.07 38.59 11.93
CA GLN A 217 -25.08 39.96 11.43
C GLN A 217 -26.20 40.19 10.41
N LEU A 218 -26.36 39.28 9.44
CA LEU A 218 -27.43 39.35 8.44
C LEU A 218 -28.82 39.28 9.10
N GLN A 219 -29.02 38.37 10.05
CA GLN A 219 -30.28 38.27 10.79
C GLN A 219 -30.57 39.57 11.58
N GLY A 220 -29.56 40.17 12.21
CA GLY A 220 -29.70 41.44 12.91
C GLY A 220 -29.99 42.62 11.97
N GLN A 221 -29.39 42.65 10.78
CA GLN A 221 -29.70 43.67 9.77
C GLN A 221 -31.12 43.49 9.21
N GLN A 222 -31.55 42.25 8.97
CA GLN A 222 -32.88 41.96 8.47
C GLN A 222 -33.97 42.37 9.47
N ALA A 223 -33.77 42.10 10.76
CA ALA A 223 -34.68 42.58 11.82
C ALA A 223 -34.76 44.12 11.90
N LYS A 224 -33.64 44.82 11.69
CA LYS A 224 -33.63 46.29 11.61
C LYS A 224 -34.37 46.80 10.38
N PHE A 225 -34.22 46.12 9.24
CA PHE A 225 -34.91 46.46 8.01
C PHE A 225 -36.42 46.27 8.17
N GLU A 226 -36.86 45.16 8.77
CA GLU A 226 -38.27 44.90 9.11
C GLU A 226 -38.85 45.99 10.02
N GLN A 227 -38.15 46.36 11.10
CA GLN A 227 -38.57 47.48 11.96
C GLN A 227 -38.69 48.80 11.21
N MET A 228 -37.74 49.14 10.34
CA MET A 228 -37.81 50.35 9.52
C MET A 228 -39.02 50.33 8.58
N ASN A 229 -39.28 49.18 7.95
CA ASN A 229 -40.39 48.99 7.04
C ASN A 229 -41.75 49.11 7.77
N ASP A 230 -41.84 48.56 8.98
CA ASP A 230 -43.00 48.72 9.86
C ASP A 230 -43.22 50.19 10.25
N PHE A 231 -42.16 50.92 10.62
CA PHE A 231 -42.21 52.35 10.89
C PHE A 231 -42.65 53.17 9.66
N GLU A 232 -42.15 52.85 8.47
CA GLU A 232 -42.52 53.53 7.22
C GLU A 232 -43.99 53.27 6.85
N ASN A 233 -44.47 52.04 7.06
CA ASN A 233 -45.89 51.68 6.87
C ASN A 233 -46.80 52.39 7.89
N LEU A 234 -46.36 52.52 9.15
CA LEU A 234 -47.04 53.32 10.17
C LEU A 234 -47.12 54.80 9.77
N GLN A 235 -46.05 55.38 9.20
CA GLN A 235 -46.02 56.76 8.69
C GLN A 235 -46.94 56.97 7.49
N LYS A 236 -47.00 56.02 6.54
CA LYS A 236 -47.89 56.08 5.38
C LYS A 236 -49.37 55.90 5.76
N SER A 237 -49.66 55.25 6.89
CA SER A 237 -51.02 55.03 7.40
C SER A 237 -51.61 56.20 8.20
N SER A 238 -50.86 57.27 8.46
CA SER A 238 -51.35 58.44 9.22
C SER A 238 -51.12 59.75 8.46
N PRO A 239 -52.15 60.30 7.78
CA PRO A 239 -52.06 61.61 7.17
C PRO A 239 -52.47 62.70 8.16
N SER A 240 -51.59 63.68 8.31
CA SER A 240 -51.91 65.10 8.52
C SER A 240 -52.32 65.55 9.93
N LYS A 241 -51.42 66.31 10.60
CA LYS A 241 -51.66 67.52 11.41
C LYS A 241 -50.53 67.75 12.43
N ALA A 242 -49.38 68.29 12.01
CA ALA A 242 -48.43 68.95 12.94
C ALA A 242 -47.32 69.71 12.19
N ILE A 243 -47.67 70.59 11.24
CA ILE A 243 -46.72 71.61 10.75
C ILE A 243 -47.42 72.97 10.78
N LYS A 244 -47.81 73.37 11.99
CA LYS A 244 -48.09 74.75 12.34
C LYS A 244 -47.60 74.89 13.78
N ASN A 245 -46.36 75.36 13.91
CA ASN A 245 -45.86 76.26 14.95
C ASN A 245 -44.34 76.38 14.81
N LEU A 246 -43.91 77.48 14.18
CA LEU A 246 -42.58 78.06 14.30
C LEU A 246 -42.37 78.54 15.76
N PRO A 247 -41.12 78.65 16.29
CA PRO A 247 -40.37 79.88 16.03
C PRO A 247 -38.84 79.78 15.90
N THR A 248 -38.34 80.73 15.13
CA THR A 248 -36.99 81.32 15.12
C THR A 248 -36.56 81.84 16.50
N GLY A 249 -35.28 81.68 16.88
CA GLY A 249 -34.70 82.49 17.98
C GLY A 249 -33.42 81.96 18.63
N THR A 250 -32.30 82.61 18.32
CA THR A 250 -31.20 83.05 19.21
C THR A 250 -30.58 82.07 20.24
N SER A 251 -29.29 81.79 20.03
CA SER A 251 -28.20 82.04 21.00
C SER A 251 -28.55 81.95 22.49
N SER A 252 -28.16 80.86 23.15
CA SER A 252 -27.56 80.92 24.49
C SER A 252 -26.75 79.66 24.78
N LYS A 253 -25.62 79.87 25.44
CA LYS A 253 -24.67 78.86 25.89
C LYS A 253 -25.26 78.14 27.09
N GLU A 254 -26.02 77.08 26.89
CA GLU A 254 -26.20 76.06 27.90
C GLU A 254 -25.80 74.73 27.26
N LYS A 255 -24.66 74.22 27.71
CA LYS A 255 -24.19 72.91 27.28
C LYS A 255 -25.16 71.89 27.87
N ASP A 256 -26.00 71.29 27.02
CA ASP A 256 -26.85 70.19 27.44
C ASP A 256 -26.01 69.16 28.22
N PRO A 257 -26.39 68.78 29.45
CA PRO A 257 -25.66 67.77 30.23
C PRO A 257 -25.59 66.44 29.49
N GLU A 258 -26.59 66.16 28.63
CA GLU A 258 -26.61 65.00 27.75
C GLU A 258 -25.56 65.08 26.64
N PHE A 259 -25.31 66.27 26.07
CA PHE A 259 -24.27 66.45 25.05
C PHE A 259 -22.86 66.31 25.65
N ILE A 260 -22.65 66.83 26.86
CA ILE A 260 -21.37 66.63 27.58
C ILE A 260 -21.15 65.14 27.89
N ARG A 261 -22.21 64.42 28.29
CA ARG A 261 -22.15 62.99 28.58
C ARG A 261 -21.89 62.16 27.32
N ALA A 262 -22.56 62.48 26.21
CA ALA A 262 -22.32 61.83 24.92
C ALA A 262 -20.87 62.06 24.43
N LEU A 263 -20.32 63.26 24.59
CA LEU A 263 -18.91 63.51 24.26
C LEU A 263 -17.94 62.77 25.18
N ALA A 264 -18.28 62.59 26.46
CA ALA A 264 -17.47 61.79 27.39
C ALA A 264 -17.51 60.29 27.03
N ASP A 265 -18.68 59.77 26.66
CA ASP A 265 -18.85 58.38 26.23
C ASP A 265 -18.12 58.12 24.91
N ILE A 266 -18.25 59.01 23.93
CA ILE A 266 -17.49 58.93 22.67
C ILE A 266 -15.98 58.97 22.93
N ARG A 267 -15.50 59.82 23.84
CA ARG A 267 -14.07 59.86 24.19
C ARG A 267 -13.63 58.57 24.88
N SER A 268 -14.44 58.03 25.79
CA SER A 268 -14.19 56.73 26.44
C SER A 268 -14.11 55.60 25.40
N ASP A 269 -15.03 55.57 24.45
CA ASP A 269 -15.04 54.54 23.41
C ASP A 269 -13.88 54.72 22.42
N MET A 270 -13.53 55.95 22.07
CA MET A 270 -12.35 56.23 21.24
C MET A 270 -11.05 55.81 21.95
N VAL A 271 -10.96 56.00 23.27
CA VAL A 271 -9.82 55.52 24.09
C VAL A 271 -9.80 54.00 24.15
N LYS A 272 -10.94 53.32 24.37
CA LYS A 272 -11.01 51.85 24.36
C LYS A 272 -10.64 51.26 23.00
N ILE A 273 -11.07 51.89 21.90
CA ILE A 273 -10.70 51.47 20.54
C ILE A 273 -9.19 51.67 20.31
N ALA A 274 -8.64 52.81 20.74
CA ALA A 274 -7.20 53.07 20.65
C ALA A 274 -6.36 52.08 21.48
N GLU A 275 -6.79 51.77 22.71
CA GLU A 275 -6.16 50.78 23.58
C GLU A 275 -6.28 49.34 23.02
N GLY A 276 -7.43 49.00 22.43
CA GLY A 276 -7.65 47.72 21.75
C GLY A 276 -6.74 47.56 20.54
N ASN A 277 -6.61 48.59 19.72
CA ASN A 277 -5.72 48.60 18.56
C ASN A 277 -4.24 48.53 18.98
N LEU A 278 -3.83 49.24 20.04
CA LEU A 278 -2.47 49.15 20.59
C LEU A 278 -2.13 47.76 21.12
N LYS A 279 -3.09 47.07 21.75
CA LYS A 279 -2.91 45.68 22.20
C LYS A 279 -2.81 44.73 21.03
N ALA A 280 -3.66 44.87 20.01
CA ALA A 280 -3.62 44.05 18.81
C ALA A 280 -2.29 44.20 18.06
N MET A 281 -1.81 45.44 17.86
CA MET A 281 -0.50 45.69 17.24
C MET A 281 0.65 45.09 18.06
N ASN A 282 0.64 45.24 19.40
CA ASN A 282 1.66 44.62 20.25
C ASN A 282 1.63 43.09 20.21
N GLU A 283 0.46 42.47 20.08
CA GLU A 283 0.31 41.02 19.95
C GLU A 283 0.82 40.53 18.60
N GLU A 284 0.51 41.28 17.52
CA GLU A 284 1.00 41.02 16.17
C GLU A 284 2.53 41.17 16.08
N ASP A 285 3.11 42.20 16.69
CA ASP A 285 4.56 42.40 16.78
C ASP A 285 5.26 41.26 17.55
N LYS A 286 4.65 40.77 18.64
CA LYS A 286 5.18 39.60 19.37
C LYS A 286 5.11 38.32 18.53
N GLN A 287 4.02 38.11 17.80
CA GLN A 287 3.89 36.95 16.91
C GLN A 287 4.88 37.02 15.76
N SER A 288 5.04 38.20 15.16
CA SER A 288 6.06 38.51 14.14
C SER A 288 7.47 38.16 14.65
N LEU A 289 7.86 38.66 15.83
CA LEU A 289 9.16 38.36 16.45
C LEU A 289 9.32 36.85 16.74
N SER A 290 8.27 36.18 17.19
CA SER A 290 8.28 34.74 17.44
C SER A 290 8.46 33.93 16.15
N ILE A 291 7.78 34.32 15.06
CA ILE A 291 7.91 33.68 13.75
C ILE A 291 9.33 33.92 13.22
N GLN A 292 9.85 35.14 13.35
CA GLN A 292 11.19 35.48 12.90
C GLN A 292 12.25 34.67 13.64
N ALA A 293 12.13 34.51 14.96
CA ALA A 293 13.02 33.65 15.75
C ALA A 293 12.96 32.17 15.32
N LEU A 294 11.77 31.67 14.97
CA LEU A 294 11.56 30.31 14.49
C LEU A 294 12.19 30.09 13.11
N ILE A 295 12.03 31.06 12.20
CA ILE A 295 12.69 31.07 10.90
C ILE A 295 14.22 31.09 11.08
N THR A 296 14.78 31.98 11.89
CA THR A 296 16.22 32.06 12.12
C THR A 296 16.77 30.75 12.67
N ASN A 297 16.09 30.12 13.64
CA ASN A 297 16.49 28.82 14.17
C ASN A 297 16.46 27.74 13.08
N LYS A 298 15.39 27.71 12.28
CA LYS A 298 15.25 26.70 11.22
C LYS A 298 16.28 26.87 10.12
N THR A 299 16.57 28.11 9.74
CA THR A 299 17.64 28.45 8.79
C THR A 299 19.00 28.02 9.31
N ALA A 300 19.30 28.25 10.59
CA ALA A 300 20.55 27.79 11.20
C ALA A 300 20.70 26.26 11.16
N GLN A 301 19.65 25.51 11.51
CA GLN A 301 19.65 24.04 11.43
C GLN A 301 19.81 23.53 9.99
N LEU A 302 19.22 24.21 9.01
CA LEU A 302 19.38 23.84 7.60
C LEU A 302 20.80 24.12 7.12
N GLN A 303 21.41 25.22 7.54
CA GLN A 303 22.80 25.53 7.23
C GLN A 303 23.76 24.47 7.80
N GLU A 304 23.59 24.08 9.06
CA GLU A 304 24.39 23.02 9.68
C GLU A 304 24.29 21.69 8.90
N LYS A 305 23.09 21.33 8.44
CA LYS A 305 22.91 20.12 7.60
C LYS A 305 23.55 20.25 6.23
N ILE A 306 23.54 21.45 5.63
CA ILE A 306 24.21 21.70 4.35
C ILE A 306 25.72 21.52 4.55
N ASP A 307 26.29 22.13 5.58
CA ASP A 307 27.72 22.04 5.90
C ASP A 307 28.13 20.57 6.17
N ASP A 308 27.31 19.81 6.89
CA ASP A 308 27.51 18.36 7.12
C ASP A 308 27.50 17.55 5.81
N TYR A 309 26.53 17.82 4.92
CA TYR A 309 26.47 17.14 3.62
C TYR A 309 27.63 17.55 2.71
N GLU A 310 28.05 18.81 2.72
CA GLU A 310 29.23 19.27 1.99
C GLU A 310 30.50 18.58 2.51
N GLY A 311 30.64 18.42 3.83
CA GLY A 311 31.72 17.66 4.45
C GLY A 311 31.71 16.18 4.05
N GLN A 312 30.55 15.53 4.03
CA GLN A 312 30.39 14.15 3.56
C GLN A 312 30.76 14.02 2.07
N ILE A 313 30.34 14.97 1.23
CA ILE A 313 30.66 14.98 -0.21
C ILE A 313 32.18 15.17 -0.41
N GLN A 314 32.83 16.04 0.36
CA GLN A 314 34.29 16.22 0.28
C GLN A 314 35.05 14.96 0.71
N ASN A 315 34.57 14.27 1.75
CA ASN A 315 35.16 13.01 2.22
C ASN A 315 35.00 11.87 1.20
N LEU A 316 33.88 11.83 0.45
CA LEU A 316 33.66 10.85 -0.63
C LEU A 316 34.45 11.16 -1.91
N LYS A 317 34.97 12.39 -2.06
CA LYS A 317 35.79 12.80 -3.21
C LYS A 317 37.30 12.59 -2.98
N ARG A 318 37.73 12.26 -1.77
CA ARG A 318 39.12 11.86 -1.44
C ARG A 318 39.27 10.35 -1.51
#